data_AF-A0A841LIY9-F1
#
_entry.id   AF-A0A841LIY9-F1
#
_cell.length_a   1.000
_cell.length_b   1.000
_cell.length_c   1.000
_cell.angle_alpha   90.00
_cell.angle_beta   90.00
_cell.angle_gamma   90.00
#
_symmetry.space_group_name_H-M   'P 1'
#
loop_
_entity.id
_entity.type
_entity.pdbx_description
1 polymer ?
#
loop_
_entity_poly.entity_id
_entity_poly.type
_entity_poly.pdbx_seq_one_letter_code
_entity_poly.pdbx_strand_id
1 'polypeptide(L)'
;MLKKINLGLVALVLGFGLTITTSAFTAKTSTFWAYQPNADNNLRDYTKYTHTSTPSAQCTEDNEPLPCVIEVPETVTSPTDLQAFFVGKTNSDILALSAQRTPEQ
;
A
#
# COMPACT_ATOMS: atom_id res chain seq x y z
N MET A 1 2.12 -1.20 66.71
CA MET A 1 1.03 -1.45 65.75
C MET A 1 1.30 -0.64 64.50
N LEU A 2 1.40 -1.33 63.38
CA LEU A 2 1.76 -0.82 62.06
C LEU A 2 0.54 -0.20 61.37
N LYS A 3 0.80 0.77 60.47
CA LYS A 3 -0.08 1.39 59.45
C LYS A 3 -0.82 2.66 59.87
N LYS A 4 -0.48 3.75 59.18
CA LYS A 4 -1.39 4.59 58.38
C LYS A 4 -0.53 5.52 57.51
N ILE A 5 -0.03 4.96 56.42
CA ILE A 5 0.52 5.78 55.32
C ILE A 5 -0.71 6.36 54.62
N ASN A 6 -0.80 7.70 54.59
CA ASN A 6 -1.90 8.44 53.96
C ASN A 6 -1.91 8.18 52.44
N LEU A 7 -2.83 7.31 51.99
CA LEU A 7 -3.10 6.94 50.60
C LEU A 7 -3.64 8.08 49.70
N GLY A 8 -3.74 9.31 50.20
CA GLY A 8 -4.34 10.43 49.45
C GLY A 8 -3.45 11.02 48.36
N LEU A 9 -2.12 10.83 48.43
CA LEU A 9 -1.16 11.48 47.52
C LEU A 9 -0.70 10.58 46.35
N VAL A 10 -1.17 9.32 46.28
CA VAL A 10 -0.80 8.37 45.19
C VAL A 10 -1.84 8.36 44.06
N ALA A 11 -2.95 9.10 44.21
CA ALA A 11 -3.98 9.21 43.18
C ALA A 11 -3.68 10.26 42.10
N LEU A 12 -2.74 11.19 42.34
CA LEU A 12 -2.45 12.28 41.38
C LEU A 12 -1.36 11.89 40.35
N VAL A 13 -0.67 10.77 40.57
CA VAL A 13 0.38 10.22 39.67
C VAL A 13 -0.11 8.97 38.92
N LEU A 14 -1.41 8.66 39.01
CA LEU A 14 -2.15 7.96 37.95
C LEU A 14 -2.68 9.06 37.02
N GLY A 15 -1.79 9.74 36.31
CA GLY A 15 -1.23 9.05 35.17
C GLY A 15 -2.30 8.88 34.07
N PHE A 16 -3.23 9.85 33.95
CA PHE A 16 -3.68 10.35 32.65
C PHE A 16 -2.50 10.98 31.88
N GLY A 17 -1.35 10.30 31.89
CA GLY A 17 -0.27 10.48 30.96
C GLY A 17 -0.71 9.73 29.72
N LEU A 18 -1.27 10.48 28.78
CA LEU A 18 -0.97 10.28 27.37
C LEU A 18 -1.37 8.89 26.83
N THR A 19 -2.66 8.57 26.84
CA THR A 19 -3.20 7.80 25.70
C THR A 19 -3.34 8.75 24.51
N ILE A 20 -2.23 9.35 24.08
CA ILE A 20 -2.09 9.69 22.67
C ILE A 20 -1.95 8.34 22.00
N THR A 21 -3.09 7.73 21.70
CA THR A 21 -3.18 6.79 20.61
C THR A 21 -2.86 7.61 19.37
N THR A 22 -1.56 7.89 19.14
CA THR A 22 -1.09 8.15 17.80
C THR A 22 -1.34 6.85 17.07
N SER A 23 -2.56 6.68 16.59
CA SER A 23 -2.84 5.82 15.46
C SER A 23 -1.95 6.39 14.36
N ALA A 24 -0.71 5.90 14.31
CA ALA A 24 0.14 6.02 13.17
C ALA A 24 -0.57 5.21 12.09
N PHE A 25 -1.62 5.80 11.50
CA PHE A 25 -1.91 5.59 10.10
C PHE A 25 -0.67 6.13 9.40
N THR A 26 0.40 5.32 9.38
CA THR A 26 1.36 5.37 8.30
C THR A 26 0.52 5.03 7.09
N ALA A 27 -0.07 6.05 6.48
CA ALA A 27 -0.56 5.97 5.14
C ALA A 27 0.66 5.53 4.34
N LYS A 28 0.70 4.24 3.98
CA LYS A 28 1.71 3.74 3.06
C LYS A 28 1.40 4.48 1.78
N THR A 29 2.22 5.48 1.50
CA THR A 29 2.14 6.23 0.26
C THR A 29 2.56 5.28 -0.84
N SER A 30 1.61 5.02 -1.72
CA SER A 30 1.80 4.19 -2.91
C SER A 30 1.64 5.05 -4.15
N THR A 31 2.24 4.58 -5.24
CA THR A 31 2.00 5.11 -6.57
C THR A 31 1.48 4.01 -7.48
N PHE A 32 0.91 4.41 -8.60
CA PHE A 32 0.17 3.53 -9.49
C PHE A 32 0.83 3.47 -10.86
N TRP A 33 0.77 2.30 -11.46
CA TRP A 33 1.24 2.08 -12.82
C TRP A 33 0.16 1.35 -13.61
N ALA A 34 -0.34 2.00 -14.67
CA ALA A 34 -1.35 1.44 -15.54
C ALA A 34 -0.70 0.51 -16.58
N TYR A 35 -1.22 -0.71 -16.69
CA TYR A 35 -0.76 -1.67 -17.68
C TYR A 35 -1.35 -1.36 -19.06
N GLN A 36 -0.54 -1.50 -20.10
CA GLN A 36 -0.93 -1.29 -21.49
C GLN A 36 -0.86 -2.64 -22.22
N PRO A 37 -1.99 -3.38 -22.29
CA PRO A 37 -2.03 -4.66 -22.98
C PRO A 37 -1.79 -4.49 -24.48
N ASN A 38 -1.12 -5.47 -25.09
CA ASN A 38 -0.93 -5.53 -26.54
C ASN A 38 -0.86 -7.00 -26.99
N ALA A 39 -0.55 -7.27 -28.27
CA ALA A 39 -0.51 -8.63 -28.80
C ALA A 39 0.52 -9.55 -28.08
N ASP A 40 1.56 -8.97 -27.47
CA ASP A 40 2.63 -9.66 -26.75
C ASP A 40 2.51 -9.37 -25.24
N ASN A 41 1.44 -9.84 -24.61
CA ASN A 41 1.22 -9.62 -23.18
C ASN A 41 2.35 -10.23 -22.33
N ASN A 42 3.05 -9.37 -21.58
CA ASN A 42 4.08 -9.76 -20.61
C ASN A 42 3.96 -8.89 -19.37
N LEU A 43 3.60 -9.50 -18.23
CA LEU A 43 3.38 -8.79 -16.96
C LEU A 43 4.64 -8.23 -16.34
N ARG A 44 5.78 -8.85 -16.65
CA ARG A 44 7.09 -8.47 -16.11
C ARG A 44 7.84 -7.51 -17.03
N ASP A 45 7.22 -7.15 -18.16
CA ASP A 45 7.73 -6.11 -19.02
C ASP A 45 7.31 -4.75 -18.48
N TYR A 46 8.24 -4.10 -17.77
CA TYR A 46 8.05 -2.77 -17.20
C TYR A 46 7.75 -1.70 -18.25
N THR A 47 8.11 -1.90 -19.53
CA THR A 47 7.84 -0.94 -20.60
C THR A 47 6.37 -0.87 -20.99
N LYS A 48 5.58 -1.88 -20.58
CA LYS A 48 4.11 -1.92 -20.76
C LYS A 48 3.37 -1.20 -19.65
N TYR A 49 4.05 -0.43 -18.81
CA TYR A 49 3.45 0.28 -17.71
C TYR A 49 3.68 1.78 -17.84
N THR A 50 2.62 2.55 -17.60
CA THR A 50 2.69 4.01 -17.54
C THR A 50 2.38 4.48 -16.14
N HIS A 51 3.27 5.28 -15.56
CA HIS A 51 3.08 5.88 -14.25
C HIS A 51 1.84 6.78 -14.25
N THR A 52 0.99 6.62 -13.25
CA THR A 52 -0.27 7.36 -13.12
C THR A 52 -0.46 7.81 -11.68
N SER A 53 -1.01 9.01 -11.51
CA SER A 53 -1.36 9.57 -10.20
C SER A 53 -2.70 9.08 -9.68
N THR A 54 -3.51 8.45 -10.54
CA THR A 54 -4.81 7.88 -10.17
C THR A 54 -4.86 6.40 -10.55
N PRO A 55 -5.51 5.55 -9.74
CA PRO A 55 -5.88 4.22 -10.17
C PRO A 55 -6.85 4.37 -11.35
N SER A 56 -6.33 4.18 -12.56
CA SER A 56 -7.07 4.26 -13.81
C SER A 56 -8.28 3.32 -13.81
N ALA A 57 -9.45 3.82 -14.21
CA ALA A 57 -10.69 3.06 -14.38
C ALA A 57 -10.80 2.38 -15.76
N GLN A 58 -9.75 2.41 -16.59
CA GLN A 58 -9.76 1.86 -17.95
C GLN A 58 -9.50 0.34 -17.96
N CYS A 59 -10.21 -0.40 -17.11
CA CYS A 59 -10.20 -1.85 -17.14
C CYS A 59 -11.33 -2.28 -18.10
N THR A 60 -10.99 -2.80 -19.27
CA THR A 60 -12.01 -3.51 -20.07
C THR A 60 -12.22 -4.87 -19.42
N GLU A 61 -13.47 -5.21 -19.12
CA GLU A 61 -13.85 -6.42 -18.36
C GLU A 61 -13.46 -7.74 -19.05
N ASP A 62 -12.98 -7.69 -20.30
CA ASP A 62 -12.79 -8.85 -21.18
C ASP A 62 -11.33 -9.36 -21.32
N ASN A 63 -10.38 -9.00 -20.45
CA ASN A 63 -8.99 -9.51 -20.56
C ASN A 63 -8.44 -10.11 -19.24
N GLU A 64 -8.77 -11.37 -18.96
CA GLU A 64 -8.13 -12.21 -17.94
C GLU A 64 -6.67 -12.58 -18.32
N PRO A 65 -5.70 -12.82 -17.41
CA PRO A 65 -5.50 -12.31 -16.06
C PRO A 65 -4.43 -11.20 -16.11
N LEU A 66 -4.78 -10.01 -16.59
CA LEU A 66 -3.84 -8.88 -16.68
C LEU A 66 -4.20 -7.82 -15.64
N PRO A 67 -3.23 -7.22 -14.92
CA PRO A 67 -3.51 -6.15 -13.99
C PRO A 67 -3.93 -4.93 -14.79
N CYS A 68 -4.99 -4.25 -14.38
CA CYS A 68 -5.37 -2.98 -14.98
C CYS A 68 -4.43 -1.85 -14.50
N VAL A 69 -4.24 -1.82 -13.18
CA VAL A 69 -3.29 -0.95 -12.49
C VAL A 69 -2.61 -1.79 -11.43
N ILE A 70 -1.30 -1.60 -11.26
CA ILE A 70 -0.57 -2.13 -10.12
C ILE A 70 -0.28 -1.00 -9.12
N GLU A 71 -0.43 -1.33 -7.84
CA GLU A 71 0.00 -0.48 -6.74
C GLU A 71 1.42 -0.87 -6.32
N VAL A 72 2.30 0.12 -6.25
CA VAL A 72 3.71 -0.05 -5.89
C VAL A 72 4.11 1.02 -4.86
N PRO A 73 5.22 0.84 -4.13
CA PRO A 73 5.71 1.87 -3.21
C PRO A 73 5.92 3.22 -3.90
N GLU A 74 5.67 4.34 -3.21
CA GLU A 74 5.87 5.70 -3.74
C GLU A 74 7.27 5.96 -4.32
N THR A 75 8.28 5.19 -3.91
CA THR A 75 9.66 5.31 -4.40
C THR A 75 9.81 4.88 -5.85
N VAL A 76 8.84 4.15 -6.40
CA VAL A 76 8.86 3.60 -7.77
C VAL A 76 8.26 4.63 -8.73
N THR A 77 9.02 5.68 -9.04
CA THR A 77 8.53 6.84 -9.83
C THR A 77 9.03 6.88 -11.27
N SER A 78 10.03 6.04 -11.61
CA SER A 78 10.59 5.96 -12.96
C SER A 78 10.53 4.53 -13.54
N PRO A 79 10.63 4.36 -14.87
CA PRO A 79 10.67 3.04 -15.49
C PRO A 79 11.81 2.16 -14.97
N THR A 80 12.96 2.76 -14.64
CA THR A 80 14.11 2.07 -14.06
C THR A 80 13.80 1.52 -12.67
N ASP A 81 13.09 2.30 -11.84
CA ASP A 81 12.66 1.83 -10.51
C ASP A 81 11.67 0.68 -10.62
N LEU A 82 10.75 0.75 -11.59
CA LEU A 82 9.77 -0.30 -11.82
C LEU A 82 10.44 -1.58 -12.31
N GLN A 83 11.40 -1.47 -13.22
CA GLN A 83 12.23 -2.58 -13.66
C GLN A 83 12.94 -3.24 -12.47
N ALA A 84 13.59 -2.45 -11.61
CA ALA A 84 14.26 -2.95 -10.41
C ALA A 84 13.27 -3.63 -9.45
N PHE A 85 12.07 -3.06 -9.30
CA PHE A 85 11.02 -3.61 -8.47
C PHE A 85 10.50 -4.96 -9.00
N PHE A 86 10.54 -5.21 -10.31
CA PHE A 86 10.13 -6.49 -10.92
C PHE A 86 11.20 -7.60 -10.82
N VAL A 87 12.43 -7.28 -10.45
CA VAL A 87 13.50 -8.28 -10.32
C VAL A 87 13.11 -9.33 -9.27
N GLY A 88 13.18 -10.61 -9.66
CA GLY A 88 12.82 -11.74 -8.80
C GLY A 88 11.33 -11.98 -8.61
N LYS A 89 10.43 -11.14 -9.16
CA LYS A 89 8.98 -11.34 -9.10
C LYS A 89 8.48 -12.27 -10.21
N THR A 90 7.54 -13.12 -9.86
CA THR A 90 6.77 -13.96 -10.78
C THR A 90 5.57 -13.21 -11.35
N ASN A 91 4.93 -13.74 -12.39
CA ASN A 91 3.68 -13.19 -12.91
C ASN A 91 2.59 -13.14 -11.82
N SER A 92 2.52 -14.15 -10.96
CA SER A 92 1.57 -14.18 -9.83
C SER A 92 1.84 -13.07 -8.82
N ASP A 93 3.11 -12.75 -8.54
CA ASP A 93 3.47 -11.65 -7.65
C ASP A 93 3.03 -10.30 -8.24
N ILE A 94 3.17 -10.11 -9.55
CA ILE A 94 2.72 -8.89 -10.23
C ILE A 94 1.19 -8.77 -10.22
N LEU A 95 0.48 -9.89 -10.40
CA LEU A 95 -0.98 -9.92 -10.31
C LEU A 95 -1.50 -9.62 -8.91
N ALA A 96 -0.78 -10.05 -7.87
CA ALA A 96 -1.12 -9.73 -6.49
C ALA A 96 -0.98 -8.23 -6.16
N LEU A 97 -0.23 -7.47 -6.97
CA LEU A 97 -0.14 -6.00 -6.88
C LEU A 97 -1.28 -5.29 -7.61
N SER A 98 -2.10 -6.04 -8.35
CA SER A 98 -3.21 -5.43 -9.09
C SER A 98 -4.19 -4.80 -8.10
N ALA A 99 -4.34 -3.48 -8.22
CA ALA A 99 -5.31 -2.72 -7.46
C ALA A 99 -6.68 -2.90 -8.14
N GLN A 100 -7.31 -4.07 -7.97
CA GLN A 100 -8.68 -4.30 -8.45
C GLN A 100 -9.70 -4.09 -7.33
N ARG A 101 -10.56 -3.09 -7.56
CA ARG A 101 -11.71 -2.61 -6.77
C ARG A 101 -11.38 -2.22 -5.33
N THR A 102 -11.32 -0.91 -5.07
CA THR A 102 -11.79 -0.37 -3.79
C THR A 102 -13.13 -1.07 -3.49
N PRO A 103 -13.30 -1.77 -2.35
CA PRO A 103 -14.61 -2.30 -1.98
C PRO A 103 -15.62 -1.15 -2.03
N GLU A 104 -16.74 -1.40 -2.71
CA GLU A 104 -17.88 -0.48 -2.74
C GLU A 104 -18.16 0.03 -1.32
N GLN A 105 -18.19 1.35 -1.17
CA GLN A 105 -18.70 2.01 0.04
C GLN A 105 -20.22 1.92 0.05
#